data_AF-A0A962ASZ5-F1
#
_entry.id   AF-A0A962ASZ5-F1
#
_cell.length_a   1.000
_cell.length_b   1.000
_cell.length_c   1.000
_cell.angle_alpha   90.00
_cell.angle_beta   90.00
_cell.angle_gamma   90.00
#
_symmetry.space_group_name_H-M   'P 1'
#
loop_
_entity.id
_entity.type
_entity.pdbx_description
1 polymer ?
#
loop_
_entity_poly.entity_id
_entity_poly.type
_entity_poly.pdbx_seq_one_letter_code
_entity_poly.pdbx_strand_id
1 'polypeptide(L)'
;GVDIRTFDPAALRAQIAFVPQDPVIFAASVADNIGYGRPGASMADIRAVAADAAIDSFIMNLDRGYATVCGERGATLSGGQRQR
;
A
#
# COMPACT_ATOMS: atom_id res chain seq x y z
N GLY A 1 -21.89 21.82 2.14
CA GLY A 1 -20.47 21.41 2.10
C GLY A 1 -19.66 22.30 3.02
N VAL A 2 -18.44 21.89 3.39
CA VAL A 2 -17.49 22.70 4.18
C VAL A 2 -16.33 23.13 3.27
N ASP A 3 -15.85 24.36 3.44
CA ASP A 3 -14.70 24.86 2.66
C ASP A 3 -13.43 24.07 3.01
N ILE A 4 -12.76 23.51 1.99
CA ILE A 4 -11.52 22.73 2.16
C ILE A 4 -10.39 23.54 2.81
N ARG A 5 -10.41 24.87 2.69
CA ARG A 5 -9.41 25.78 3.28
C ARG A 5 -9.55 25.88 4.80
N THR A 6 -10.72 25.58 5.34
CA THR A 6 -11.03 25.66 6.78
C THR A 6 -11.31 24.29 7.41
N PHE A 7 -11.32 23.23 6.61
CA PHE A 7 -11.58 21.87 7.07
C PHE A 7 -10.31 21.26 7.68
N ASP A 8 -10.44 20.37 8.67
CA ASP A 8 -9.30 19.65 9.23
C ASP A 8 -8.62 18.78 8.17
N PRO A 9 -7.34 19.04 7.82
CA PRO A 9 -6.64 18.28 6.80
C PRO A 9 -6.53 16.78 7.10
N ALA A 10 -6.52 16.35 8.37
CA ALA A 10 -6.45 14.94 8.73
C ALA A 10 -7.79 14.24 8.45
N ALA A 11 -8.89 14.82 8.93
CA ALA A 11 -10.24 14.32 8.66
C ALA A 11 -10.59 14.31 7.16
N LEU A 12 -10.04 15.25 6.36
CA LEU A 12 -10.26 15.28 4.92
C LEU A 12 -9.55 14.11 4.24
N ARG A 13 -8.27 13.90 4.56
CA ARG A 13 -7.46 12.83 3.96
C ARG A 13 -7.96 11.44 4.34
N ALA A 14 -8.54 11.27 5.53
CA ALA A 14 -9.15 10.00 5.93
C ALA A 14 -10.35 9.58 5.05
N GLN A 15 -10.93 10.52 4.29
CA GLN A 15 -12.06 10.28 3.39
C GLN A 15 -11.64 10.13 1.91
N ILE A 16 -10.34 10.22 1.62
CA ILE A 16 -9.82 10.23 0.25
C ILE A 16 -8.74 9.16 0.11
N ALA A 17 -8.89 8.27 -0.86
CA ALA A 17 -7.79 7.44 -1.34
C ALA A 17 -7.13 8.12 -2.55
N PHE A 18 -5.80 8.19 -2.56
CA PHE A 18 -5.03 8.76 -3.67
C PHE A 18 -4.02 7.74 -4.18
N VAL A 19 -4.09 7.44 -5.49
CA VAL A 19 -3.18 6.52 -6.18
C VAL A 19 -2.40 7.31 -7.23
N PRO A 20 -1.13 7.70 -6.97
CA PRO A 20 -0.32 8.43 -7.93
C PRO A 20 0.09 7.54 -9.12
N GLN A 21 0.44 8.17 -10.24
CA GLN A 21 0.99 7.47 -11.42
C GLN A 21 2.27 6.69 -11.06
N ASP A 22 3.15 7.32 -10.29
CA ASP A 22 4.38 6.74 -9.73
C ASP A 22 4.25 6.60 -8.21
N PRO A 23 3.79 5.45 -7.70
CA PRO A 23 3.68 5.21 -6.26
C PRO A 23 5.04 5.06 -5.60
N VAL A 24 5.16 5.65 -4.41
CA VAL A 24 6.32 5.51 -3.56
C VAL A 24 6.21 4.19 -2.80
N ILE A 25 7.23 3.35 -2.95
CA ILE A 25 7.39 2.13 -2.16
C ILE A 25 8.52 2.37 -1.16
N PHE A 26 8.23 2.19 0.12
CA PHE A 26 9.18 2.36 1.21
C PHE A 26 10.14 1.18 1.27
N ALA A 27 11.35 1.44 1.77
CA ALA A 27 12.36 0.43 2.08
C ALA A 27 11.98 -0.39 3.33
N ALA A 28 10.88 -1.12 3.22
CA ALA A 28 10.23 -1.90 4.27
C ALA A 28 9.62 -3.18 3.66
N SER A 29 9.01 -4.05 4.47
CA SER A 29 8.38 -5.25 3.93
C SER A 29 7.17 -4.93 3.05
N VAL A 30 6.76 -5.88 2.21
CA VAL A 30 5.49 -5.79 1.45
C VAL A 30 4.32 -5.58 2.40
N ALA A 31 4.28 -6.32 3.52
CA ALA A 31 3.26 -6.14 4.56
C ALA A 31 3.23 -4.73 5.14
N ASP A 32 4.40 -4.15 5.43
CA ASP A 32 4.49 -2.78 5.97
C ASP A 32 4.00 -1.74 4.96
N ASN A 33 4.30 -1.93 3.67
CA ASN A 33 3.82 -1.02 2.61
C ASN A 33 2.29 -1.09 2.44
N ILE A 34 1.70 -2.28 2.46
CA ILE A 34 0.23 -2.44 2.37
C ILE A 34 -0.44 -1.90 3.64
N GLY A 35 0.12 -2.19 4.82
CA GLY A 35 -0.41 -1.76 6.11
C GLY A 35 -0.22 -0.27 6.40
N TYR A 36 0.60 0.44 5.63
CA TYR A 36 0.94 1.85 5.86
C TYR A 36 -0.30 2.77 5.93
N GLY A 37 -1.31 2.51 5.09
CA GLY A 37 -2.56 3.28 5.08
C GLY A 37 -3.47 3.04 6.29
N ARG A 38 -3.23 1.98 7.08
CA ARG A 38 -4.04 1.61 8.25
C ARG A 38 -3.15 1.05 9.36
N PRO A 39 -2.57 1.91 10.22
CA PRO A 39 -1.76 1.47 11.35
C PRO A 39 -2.51 0.45 12.22
N GLY A 40 -1.84 -0.65 12.56
CA GLY A 40 -2.42 -1.74 13.34
C GLY A 40 -3.25 -2.74 12.53
N ALA A 41 -3.25 -2.68 11.20
CA ALA A 41 -3.83 -3.72 10.36
C ALA A 41 -3.20 -5.09 10.66
N SER A 42 -4.04 -6.12 10.80
CA SER A 42 -3.56 -7.48 11.02
C SER A 42 -3.03 -8.09 9.71
N MET A 43 -2.23 -9.16 9.83
CA MET A 43 -1.80 -9.90 8.64
C MET A 43 -2.97 -10.50 7.85
N ALA A 44 -4.10 -10.80 8.51
CA ALA A 44 -5.31 -11.25 7.85
C ALA A 44 -5.94 -10.14 6.99
N ASP A 45 -6.01 -8.91 7.52
CA ASP A 45 -6.51 -7.75 6.77
C ASP A 45 -5.62 -7.46 5.56
N ILE A 46 -4.30 -7.50 5.75
CA ILE A 46 -3.30 -7.28 4.68
C ILE A 46 -3.49 -8.29 3.54
N ARG A 47 -3.65 -9.58 3.86
CA ARG A 47 -3.88 -10.63 2.86
C ARG A 47 -5.21 -10.49 2.14
N ALA A 48 -6.26 -10.11 2.85
CA ALA A 48 -7.57 -9.89 2.25
C ALA A 48 -7.50 -8.77 1.19
N VAL A 49 -6.90 -7.63 1.54
CA VAL A 49 -6.73 -6.51 0.60
C VAL A 49 -5.83 -6.87 -0.59
N ALA A 50 -4.75 -7.61 -0.36
CA ALA A 50 -3.88 -8.06 -1.44
C ALA A 50 -4.57 -9.05 -2.39
N ALA A 51 -5.49 -9.88 -1.89
CA ALA A 51 -6.32 -10.75 -2.71
C ALA A 51 -7.31 -9.94 -3.55
N ASP A 52 -7.97 -8.95 -2.93
CA ASP A 52 -8.90 -8.03 -3.62
C ASP A 52 -8.19 -7.20 -4.71
N ALA A 53 -6.94 -6.80 -4.47
CA ALA A 53 -6.08 -6.10 -5.43
C ALA A 53 -5.42 -7.02 -6.48
N ALA A 54 -5.69 -8.33 -6.43
CA ALA A 54 -5.13 -9.34 -7.31
C ALA A 54 -3.58 -9.34 -7.36
N ILE A 55 -2.94 -9.11 -6.21
CA ILE A 55 -1.48 -9.11 -6.04
C ILE A 55 -0.99 -10.20 -5.06
N ASP A 56 -1.89 -10.82 -4.28
CA ASP A 56 -1.54 -11.88 -3.32
C ASP A 56 -0.72 -13.02 -3.94
N SER A 57 -1.17 -13.60 -5.06
CA SER A 57 -0.43 -14.68 -5.75
C SER A 57 0.96 -14.26 -6.18
N PHE A 58 1.14 -13.00 -6.59
CA PHE A 58 2.46 -12.48 -6.93
C PHE A 58 3.35 -12.36 -5.69
N ILE A 59 2.81 -11.79 -4.60
CA ILE A 59 3.53 -11.66 -3.34
C ILE A 59 3.96 -13.03 -2.82
N MET A 60 3.07 -14.02 -2.86
CA MET A 60 3.35 -15.38 -2.42
C MET A 60 4.43 -16.11 -3.25
N ASN A 61 4.68 -15.66 -4.48
CA ASN A 61 5.76 -16.17 -5.32
C ASN A 61 7.13 -15.50 -5.05
N LEU A 62 7.19 -14.47 -4.22
CA LEU A 62 8.46 -13.90 -3.76
C LEU A 62 9.11 -14.82 -2.73
N ASP A 63 10.45 -14.88 -2.70
CA ASP A 63 11.23 -15.75 -1.81
C ASP A 63 10.82 -15.66 -0.33
N ARG A 64 10.37 -14.49 0.14
CA ARG A 64 9.93 -14.27 1.53
C ARG A 64 8.46 -13.87 1.65
N GLY A 65 7.67 -13.98 0.58
CA GLY A 65 6.27 -13.60 0.59
C GLY A 65 6.07 -12.13 1.02
N TYR A 66 5.12 -11.92 1.93
CA TYR A 66 4.82 -10.64 2.57
C TYR A 66 5.98 -10.04 3.38
N ALA A 67 6.94 -10.86 3.82
CA ALA A 67 8.14 -10.41 4.52
C ALA A 67 9.27 -9.98 3.56
N THR A 68 9.03 -10.02 2.25
CA THR A 68 9.99 -9.53 1.26
C THR A 68 10.20 -8.04 1.45
N VAL A 69 11.46 -7.62 1.60
CA VAL A 69 11.82 -6.20 1.73
C VAL A 69 11.84 -5.59 0.35
N CYS A 70 11.02 -4.56 0.15
CA CYS A 70 11.05 -3.73 -1.06
C CYS A 70 12.29 -2.83 -1.00
N GLY A 71 13.11 -2.82 -2.07
CA GLY A 71 14.24 -1.88 -2.16
C GLY A 71 13.78 -0.42 -2.37
N GLU A 72 14.70 0.55 -2.30
CA GLU A 72 14.41 1.95 -2.66
C GLU A 72 13.74 2.01 -4.04
N ARG A 73 12.55 2.63 -4.11
CA ARG A 73 11.71 2.75 -5.31
C ARG A 73 11.14 1.44 -5.88
N GLY A 74 11.18 0.34 -5.14
CA GLY A 74 10.59 -0.93 -5.58
C GLY A 74 11.21 -1.45 -6.88
N ALA A 75 12.53 -1.29 -7.05
CA ALA A 75 13.27 -1.62 -8.28
C ALA A 75 13.12 -3.09 -8.75
N THR A 76 12.60 -3.97 -7.89
CA THR A 76 12.28 -5.38 -8.18
C THR A 76 10.83 -5.62 -8.63
N LEU A 77 9.99 -4.58 -8.66
CA LEU A 77 8.58 -4.64 -9.05
C LEU A 77 8.36 -3.95 -10.40
N SER A 78 7.58 -4.57 -11.27
CA SER A 78 7.09 -3.95 -12.51
C SER A 78 6.12 -2.79 -12.20
N GLY A 79 5.89 -1.88 -13.16
CA GLY A 79 4.98 -0.74 -12.96
C GLY A 79 3.57 -1.13 -12.55
N GLY A 80 3.01 -2.18 -13.15
CA GLY A 80 1.67 -2.70 -12.80
C GLY A 80 1.61 -3.37 -11.43
N GLN A 81 2.72 -3.91 -10.92
CA GLN A 81 2.82 -4.46 -9.56
C GLN A 81 2.97 -3.37 -8.50
N ARG A 82 3.48 -2.19 -8.86
CA ARG A 82 3.54 -1.06 -7.93
C ARG A 82 2.19 -0.35 -7.79
N GLN A 83 1.37 -0.36 -8.84
CA GLN A 83 0.05 0.30 -8.85
C GLN A 83 -1.07 -0.52 -8.20
N ARG A 84 -0.91 -1.85 -8.11
CA ARG A 84 -1.83 -2.76 -7.44
C ARG A 84 -1.40 -2.97 -6.00
#